data_AF-A0AB39BNH2-F1
#
_entry.id   AF-A0AB39BNH2-F1
#
_cell.length_a   1.000
_cell.length_b   1.000
_cell.length_c   1.000
_cell.angle_alpha   90.00
_cell.angle_beta   90.00
_cell.angle_gamma   90.00
#
_symmetry.space_group_name_H-M   'P 1'
#
loop_
_entity.id
_entity.type
_entity.pdbx_description
1 polymer ?
#
loop_
_entity_poly.entity_id
_entity_poly.type
_entity_poly.pdbx_seq_one_letter_code
_entity_poly.pdbx_strand_id
1 'polypeptide(L)'
;MNWIEIISNIGFVTVGSVSIIGLISYLVKLMLSSWLERKLDTHRNKLEKETERYRMQIDKELQIHRLELEKGAYEHQINYSKLHNDRAEAIKILYVKLTQVHESMKELFNIFQMNGDTPKQEKAKSAATNYNELIKFYLENLIYFDQETCRLFEAIRDSYKELYDEFTNYDIHITHNTDDIATSQEKRKIWIDCWKSIKNDIPPLQDKLVDEFRRLLGVQQ
;
A
#
# COMPACT_ATOMS: atom_id res chain seq x y z
N MET A 1 53.40 21.88 59.10
CA MET A 1 54.53 20.93 59.00
C MET A 1 55.69 21.68 58.37
N ASN A 2 56.65 22.07 59.19
CA ASN A 2 57.72 23.02 58.85
C ASN A 2 58.76 22.37 57.94
N TRP A 3 58.67 22.62 56.63
CA TRP A 3 59.67 22.17 55.66
C TRP A 3 61.06 22.78 55.89
N ILE A 4 61.13 23.90 56.62
CA ILE A 4 62.38 24.63 56.91
C ILE A 4 63.22 23.95 58.01
N GLU A 5 62.60 23.33 59.03
CA GLU A 5 63.32 22.60 60.08
C GLU A 5 63.89 21.27 59.56
N ILE A 6 63.21 20.62 58.62
CA ILE A 6 63.69 19.39 57.99
C ILE A 6 64.92 19.67 57.11
N ILE A 7 64.94 20.80 56.39
CA ILE A 7 66.08 21.21 55.55
C ILE A 7 67.27 21.66 56.42
N SER A 8 67.02 22.31 57.56
CA SER A 8 68.07 22.81 58.46
C SER A 8 68.81 21.70 59.22
N ASN A 9 68.16 20.58 59.56
CA ASN A 9 68.80 19.45 60.24
C ASN A 9 69.62 18.52 59.31
N ILE A 10 69.67 18.81 58.01
CA ILE A 10 70.49 18.07 57.04
C ILE A 10 71.91 18.70 56.91
N GLY A 11 72.15 19.87 57.51
CA GLY A 11 73.37 20.66 57.37
C GLY A 11 74.64 20.19 58.10
N PHE A 12 74.66 19.01 58.73
CA PHE A 12 75.83 18.54 59.49
C PHE A 12 76.18 17.06 59.27
N VAL A 13 76.28 16.60 58.02
CA VAL A 13 76.97 15.34 57.68
C VAL A 13 77.90 15.54 56.49
N THR A 14 79.16 15.22 56.75
CA THR A 14 80.38 15.27 55.94
C THR A 14 80.44 14.14 54.90
N VAL A 15 80.64 14.48 53.62
CA VAL A 15 81.21 13.71 52.48
C VAL A 15 80.70 12.27 52.17
N GLY A 16 80.33 11.42 53.14
CA GLY A 16 79.67 10.12 52.94
C GLY A 16 78.14 10.19 52.83
N SER A 17 77.53 11.32 53.21
CA SER A 17 76.08 11.60 53.16
C SER A 17 75.57 11.97 51.76
N VAL A 18 76.42 12.52 50.89
CA VAL A 18 76.06 12.84 49.49
C VAL A 18 75.70 11.55 48.72
N SER A 19 76.38 10.45 49.02
CA SER A 19 76.11 9.11 48.49
C SER A 19 74.73 8.58 48.91
N ILE A 20 74.35 8.80 50.18
CA ILE A 20 73.08 8.36 50.77
C ILE A 20 71.92 9.19 50.22
N ILE A 21 72.11 10.50 50.08
CA ILE A 21 71.11 11.39 49.47
C ILE A 21 70.89 11.02 48.00
N GLY A 22 71.95 10.71 47.24
CA GLY A 22 71.83 10.21 45.88
C GLY A 22 71.05 8.90 45.77
N LEU A 23 71.31 7.95 46.67
CA LEU A 23 70.57 6.69 46.78
C LEU A 23 69.10 6.89 47.15
N ILE A 24 68.80 7.78 48.09
CA ILE A 24 67.42 8.10 48.49
C ILE A 24 66.67 8.79 47.34
N SER A 25 67.28 9.79 46.69
CA SER A 25 66.68 10.44 45.52
C SER A 25 66.43 9.46 44.38
N TYR A 26 67.33 8.50 44.17
CA TYR A 26 67.15 7.43 43.18
C TYR A 26 66.01 6.48 43.55
N LEU A 27 65.92 6.02 44.80
CA LEU A 27 64.83 5.15 45.28
C LEU A 27 63.47 5.85 45.24
N VAL A 28 63.40 7.12 45.67
CA VAL A 28 62.19 7.94 45.58
C VAL A 28 61.78 8.11 44.12
N LYS A 29 62.72 8.38 43.22
CA LYS A 29 62.45 8.45 41.77
C LYS A 29 61.92 7.12 41.23
N LEU A 30 62.48 5.99 41.64
CA LEU A 30 62.02 4.64 41.28
C LEU A 30 60.59 4.36 41.74
N MET A 31 60.29 4.63 43.02
CA MET A 31 58.95 4.45 43.58
C MET A 31 57.91 5.38 42.93
N LEU A 32 58.24 6.66 42.72
CA LEU A 32 57.37 7.60 42.03
C LEU A 32 57.15 7.19 40.58
N SER A 33 58.20 6.76 39.87
CA SER A 33 58.08 6.32 38.48
C SER A 33 57.18 5.10 38.34
N SER A 34 57.35 4.07 39.17
CA SER A 34 56.51 2.86 39.08
C SER A 34 55.07 3.11 39.56
N TRP A 35 54.87 4.00 40.53
CA TRP A 35 53.53 4.41 40.95
C TRP A 35 52.81 5.24 39.88
N LEU A 36 53.53 6.17 39.23
CA LEU A 36 53.02 6.97 38.12
C LEU A 36 52.71 6.08 36.91
N GLU A 37 53.60 5.16 36.52
CA GLU A 37 53.36 4.19 35.45
C GLU A 37 52.11 3.35 35.74
N ARG A 38 51.96 2.79 36.95
CA ARG A 38 50.75 2.05 37.33
C ARG A 38 49.48 2.90 37.27
N LYS A 39 49.54 4.16 37.71
CA LYS A 39 48.40 5.09 37.59
C LYS A 39 48.09 5.42 36.13
N LEU A 40 49.12 5.57 35.30
CA LEU A 40 48.99 5.93 33.89
C LEU A 40 48.41 4.74 33.11
N ASP A 41 48.88 3.53 33.36
CA ASP A 41 48.33 2.30 32.80
C ASP A 41 46.89 2.04 33.23
N THR A 42 46.56 2.24 34.51
CA THR A 42 45.17 2.07 34.98
C THR A 42 44.22 3.09 34.36
N HIS A 43 44.62 4.35 34.22
CA HIS A 43 43.84 5.36 33.51
C HIS A 43 43.71 5.04 32.01
N ARG A 44 44.78 4.58 31.37
CA ARG A 44 44.79 4.19 29.95
C ARG A 44 43.87 3.01 29.69
N ASN A 45 43.97 1.96 30.51
CA ASN A 45 43.09 0.80 30.48
C ASN A 45 41.62 1.17 30.75
N LYS A 46 41.37 2.13 31.64
CA LYS A 46 40.01 2.61 31.93
C LYS A 46 39.42 3.36 30.73
N LEU A 47 40.19 4.27 30.13
CA LEU A 47 39.82 4.99 28.91
C LEU A 47 39.56 4.03 27.75
N GLU A 48 40.41 3.02 27.57
CA GLU A 48 40.25 2.01 26.53
C GLU A 48 38.96 1.19 26.74
N LYS A 49 38.71 0.72 27.97
CA LYS A 49 37.45 0.04 28.31
C LYS A 49 36.22 0.92 28.11
N GLU A 50 36.28 2.20 28.49
CA GLU A 50 35.16 3.13 28.25
C GLU A 50 34.95 3.35 26.76
N THR A 51 36.03 3.51 25.98
CA THR A 51 35.97 3.65 24.52
C THR A 51 35.37 2.41 23.85
N GLU A 52 35.78 1.21 24.25
CA GLU A 52 35.20 -0.05 23.77
C GLU A 52 33.72 -0.17 24.13
N ARG A 53 33.33 0.21 25.35
CA ARG A 53 31.92 0.21 25.76
C ARG A 53 31.08 1.16 24.91
N TYR A 54 31.55 2.38 24.68
CA TYR A 54 30.84 3.34 23.82
C TYR A 54 30.74 2.84 22.38
N ARG A 55 31.80 2.26 21.83
CA ARG A 55 31.76 1.64 20.49
C ARG A 55 30.75 0.51 20.41
N MET A 56 30.72 -0.37 21.40
CA MET A 56 29.77 -1.47 21.46
C MET A 56 28.33 -0.99 21.62
N GLN A 57 28.10 0.07 22.39
CA GLN A 57 26.78 0.70 22.53
C GLN A 57 26.31 1.30 21.20
N ILE A 58 27.16 2.09 20.54
CA ILE A 58 26.85 2.70 19.25
C ILE A 58 26.57 1.61 18.20
N ASP A 59 27.40 0.57 18.12
CA ASP A 59 27.19 -0.51 17.14
C ASP A 59 25.87 -1.25 17.40
N LYS A 60 25.55 -1.50 18.68
CA LYS A 60 24.28 -2.11 19.07
C LYS A 60 23.09 -1.22 18.69
N GLU A 61 23.13 0.07 18.99
CA GLU A 61 22.07 1.03 18.63
C GLU A 61 21.90 1.12 17.11
N LEU A 62 23.01 1.15 16.37
CA LEU A 62 23.00 1.19 14.92
C LEU A 62 22.42 -0.08 14.30
N GLN A 63 22.73 -1.25 14.86
CA GLN A 63 22.12 -2.52 14.46
C GLN A 63 20.61 -2.53 14.77
N ILE A 64 20.19 -2.06 15.95
CA ILE A 64 18.77 -1.97 16.32
C ILE A 64 18.02 -1.07 15.33
N HIS A 65 18.54 0.13 15.06
CA HIS A 65 17.90 1.06 14.13
C HIS A 65 17.84 0.52 12.69
N ARG A 66 18.87 -0.20 12.24
CA ARG A 66 18.82 -0.89 10.93
C ARG A 66 17.71 -1.93 10.88
N LEU A 67 17.60 -2.76 11.90
CA LEU A 67 16.55 -3.77 12.00
C LEU A 67 15.14 -3.14 12.08
N GLU A 68 14.99 -2.02 12.78
CA GLU A 68 13.73 -1.27 12.84
C GLU A 68 13.34 -0.71 11.46
N LEU A 69 14.29 -0.13 10.73
CA LEU A 69 14.07 0.37 9.38
C LEU A 69 13.74 -0.74 8.39
N GLU A 70 14.47 -1.85 8.43
CA GLU A 70 14.20 -3.02 7.59
C GLU A 70 12.82 -3.61 7.88
N LYS A 71 12.45 -3.74 9.17
CA LYS A 71 11.13 -4.18 9.59
C LYS A 71 10.03 -3.24 9.06
N GLY A 72 10.21 -1.93 9.22
CA GLY A 72 9.24 -0.94 8.71
C GLY A 72 9.09 -1.00 7.19
N ALA A 73 10.21 -1.08 6.46
CA ALA A 73 10.19 -1.24 5.01
C ALA A 73 9.48 -2.52 4.57
N TYR A 74 9.73 -3.63 5.27
CA TYR A 74 9.09 -4.91 5.01
C TYR A 74 7.58 -4.89 5.29
N GLU A 75 7.15 -4.28 6.40
CA GLU A 75 5.72 -4.09 6.72
C GLU A 75 5.02 -3.23 5.66
N HIS A 76 5.64 -2.13 5.24
CA HIS A 76 5.11 -1.29 4.16
C HIS A 76 5.00 -2.08 2.84
N GLN A 77 6.02 -2.88 2.49
CA GLN A 77 5.99 -3.71 1.30
C GLN A 77 4.86 -4.74 1.34
N ILE A 78 4.65 -5.43 2.48
CA ILE A 78 3.54 -6.39 2.64
C ILE A 78 2.20 -5.69 2.50
N ASN A 79 2.00 -4.58 3.23
CA ASN A 79 0.74 -3.86 3.22
C ASN A 79 0.41 -3.31 1.83
N TYR A 80 1.41 -2.74 1.15
CA TYR A 80 1.30 -2.29 -0.22
C TYR A 80 0.95 -3.45 -1.16
N SER A 81 1.69 -4.55 -1.10
CA SER A 81 1.44 -5.74 -1.93
C SER A 81 0.03 -6.29 -1.71
N LYS A 82 -0.43 -6.35 -0.46
CA LYS A 82 -1.78 -6.80 -0.11
C LYS A 82 -2.84 -5.87 -0.69
N LEU A 83 -2.72 -4.56 -0.48
CA LEU A 83 -3.66 -3.59 -1.01
C LEU A 83 -3.74 -3.64 -2.55
N HIS A 84 -2.58 -3.75 -3.22
CA HIS A 84 -2.53 -3.89 -4.67
C HIS A 84 -3.17 -5.19 -5.16
N ASN A 85 -2.95 -6.30 -4.46
CA ASN A 85 -3.59 -7.58 -4.78
C ASN A 85 -5.11 -7.52 -4.58
N ASP A 86 -5.58 -6.97 -3.46
CA ASP A 86 -7.01 -6.83 -3.15
C ASP A 86 -7.69 -5.94 -4.21
N ARG A 87 -7.05 -4.84 -4.59
CA ARG A 87 -7.51 -3.96 -5.68
C ARG A 87 -7.55 -4.67 -7.03
N ALA A 88 -6.52 -5.43 -7.38
CA ALA A 88 -6.46 -6.15 -8.64
C ALA A 88 -7.55 -7.22 -8.74
N GLU A 89 -7.83 -7.93 -7.66
CA GLU A 89 -8.92 -8.91 -7.62
C GLU A 89 -10.29 -8.22 -7.73
N ALA A 90 -10.48 -7.08 -7.05
CA ALA A 90 -11.71 -6.28 -7.18
C ALA A 90 -11.94 -5.82 -8.62
N ILE A 91 -10.92 -5.30 -9.30
CA ILE A 91 -10.98 -4.90 -10.71
C ILE A 91 -11.39 -6.08 -11.61
N LYS A 92 -10.73 -7.23 -11.44
CA LYS A 92 -11.00 -8.43 -12.22
C LYS A 92 -12.45 -8.91 -12.06
N ILE A 93 -12.95 -9.01 -10.83
CA ILE A 93 -14.32 -9.46 -10.58
C ILE A 93 -15.33 -8.43 -11.12
N LEU A 94 -15.06 -7.13 -10.94
CA LEU A 94 -15.91 -6.07 -11.46
C LEU A 94 -16.03 -6.14 -12.99
N TYR A 95 -14.91 -6.34 -13.68
CA TYR A 95 -14.89 -6.50 -15.14
C TYR A 95 -15.67 -7.72 -15.62
N VAL A 96 -15.54 -8.86 -14.93
CA VAL A 96 -16.34 -10.08 -15.24
C VAL A 96 -17.83 -9.79 -15.12
N LYS A 97 -18.26 -9.16 -14.02
CA LYS A 97 -19.68 -8.82 -13.81
C LYS A 97 -20.20 -7.81 -14.83
N LEU A 98 -19.37 -6.83 -15.21
CA LEU A 98 -19.71 -5.86 -16.24
C LEU A 98 -19.93 -6.54 -17.60
N THR A 99 -19.08 -7.49 -17.95
CA THR A 99 -19.20 -8.29 -19.17
C THR A 99 -20.47 -9.13 -19.16
N GLN A 100 -20.82 -9.74 -18.02
CA GLN A 100 -22.06 -10.51 -17.87
C GLN A 100 -23.31 -9.65 -18.07
N VAL A 101 -23.33 -8.43 -17.52
CA VAL A 101 -24.41 -7.47 -17.77
C VAL A 101 -24.48 -7.11 -19.25
N HIS A 102 -23.35 -6.80 -19.87
CA HIS A 102 -23.31 -6.45 -21.29
C HIS A 102 -23.88 -7.56 -22.19
N GLU A 103 -23.45 -8.80 -21.98
CA GLU A 103 -23.92 -9.94 -22.78
C GLU A 103 -25.40 -10.24 -22.53
N SER A 104 -25.86 -10.24 -21.27
CA SER A 104 -27.28 -10.46 -20.98
C SER A 104 -28.19 -9.34 -21.51
N MET A 105 -27.73 -8.09 -21.50
CA MET A 105 -28.43 -6.98 -22.15
C MET A 105 -28.44 -7.13 -23.68
N LYS A 106 -27.33 -7.55 -24.29
CA LYS A 106 -27.28 -7.87 -25.74
C LYS A 106 -28.26 -8.97 -26.10
N GLU A 107 -28.35 -10.03 -25.30
CA GLU A 107 -29.29 -11.13 -25.52
C GLU A 107 -30.75 -10.67 -25.41
N LEU A 108 -31.06 -9.82 -24.43
CA LEU A 108 -32.38 -9.23 -24.22
C LEU A 108 -32.79 -8.35 -25.41
N PHE A 109 -31.88 -7.50 -25.88
CA PHE A 109 -32.15 -6.52 -26.93
C PHE A 109 -31.87 -7.03 -28.35
N ASN A 110 -31.44 -8.28 -28.53
CA ASN A 110 -31.20 -8.83 -29.86
C ASN A 110 -32.49 -8.83 -30.70
N ILE A 111 -32.45 -8.14 -31.84
CA ILE A 111 -33.58 -8.01 -32.78
C ILE A 111 -33.90 -9.34 -33.47
N PHE A 112 -32.90 -10.22 -33.61
CA PHE A 112 -33.08 -11.54 -34.21
C PHE A 112 -33.31 -12.59 -33.13
N GLN A 113 -34.46 -13.28 -33.19
CA GLN A 113 -34.77 -14.43 -32.34
C GLN A 113 -34.96 -15.67 -33.21
N MET A 114 -34.24 -16.75 -32.88
CA MET A 114 -34.39 -18.05 -33.53
C MET A 114 -35.47 -18.88 -32.84
N ASN A 115 -36.10 -19.80 -33.58
CA ASN A 115 -37.01 -20.77 -32.98
C ASN A 115 -36.26 -21.63 -31.95
N GLY A 116 -36.71 -21.61 -30.69
CA GLY A 116 -36.06 -22.30 -29.57
C GLY A 116 -35.25 -21.39 -28.65
N ASP A 117 -35.18 -20.08 -28.94
CA ASP A 117 -34.52 -19.12 -28.05
C ASP A 117 -35.22 -18.98 -26.70
N THR A 118 -34.43 -18.65 -25.68
CA THR A 118 -34.91 -18.32 -24.33
C THR A 118 -36.01 -17.24 -24.38
N PRO A 119 -37.14 -17.43 -23.67
CA PRO A 119 -38.21 -16.44 -23.60
C PRO A 119 -37.72 -15.07 -23.16
N LYS A 120 -38.31 -14.00 -23.72
CA LYS A 120 -37.91 -12.61 -23.45
C LYS A 120 -37.97 -12.26 -21.94
N GLN A 121 -38.96 -12.79 -21.23
CA GLN A 121 -39.11 -12.61 -19.78
C GLN A 121 -37.94 -13.23 -19.00
N GLU A 122 -37.44 -14.39 -19.43
CA GLU A 122 -36.28 -15.03 -18.80
C GLU A 122 -34.99 -14.27 -19.10
N LYS A 123 -34.82 -13.79 -20.33
CA LYS A 123 -33.71 -12.89 -20.70
C LYS A 123 -33.71 -11.60 -19.88
N ALA A 124 -34.89 -10.99 -19.69
CA ALA A 124 -35.04 -9.78 -18.86
C ALA A 124 -34.69 -10.06 -17.40
N LYS A 125 -35.16 -11.19 -16.85
CA LYS A 125 -34.80 -11.63 -15.50
C LYS A 125 -33.29 -11.84 -15.35
N SER A 126 -32.66 -12.50 -16.32
CA SER A 126 -31.20 -12.72 -16.35
C SER A 126 -30.44 -11.39 -16.36
N ALA A 127 -30.82 -10.45 -17.22
CA ALA A 127 -30.22 -9.12 -17.29
C ALA A 127 -30.37 -8.35 -15.97
N ALA A 128 -31.56 -8.38 -15.36
CA ALA A 128 -31.81 -7.74 -14.06
C ALA A 128 -30.98 -8.38 -12.93
N THR A 129 -30.86 -9.71 -12.90
CA THR A 129 -30.02 -10.41 -11.92
C THR A 129 -28.56 -10.01 -12.06
N ASN A 130 -28.00 -10.08 -13.27
CA ASN A 130 -26.61 -9.70 -13.52
C ASN A 130 -26.35 -8.24 -13.18
N TYR A 131 -27.28 -7.35 -13.51
CA TYR A 131 -27.19 -5.92 -13.17
C TYR A 131 -27.14 -5.72 -11.66
N ASN A 132 -28.07 -6.32 -10.92
CA ASN A 132 -28.10 -6.19 -9.46
C ASN A 132 -26.83 -6.75 -8.80
N GLU A 133 -26.30 -7.87 -9.30
CA GLU A 133 -25.03 -8.42 -8.81
C GLU A 133 -23.84 -7.51 -9.09
N LEU A 134 -23.80 -6.87 -10.27
CA LEU A 134 -22.78 -5.90 -10.62
C LEU A 134 -22.82 -4.70 -9.65
N ILE A 135 -24.00 -4.14 -9.40
CA ILE A 135 -24.15 -2.97 -8.53
C ILE A 135 -23.82 -3.31 -7.09
N LYS A 136 -24.29 -4.45 -6.59
CA LYS A 136 -23.95 -4.91 -5.23
C LYS A 136 -22.44 -5.00 -5.05
N PHE A 137 -21.76 -5.67 -5.99
CA PHE A 137 -20.31 -5.85 -5.91
C PHE A 137 -19.56 -4.51 -5.99
N TYR A 138 -19.96 -3.61 -6.89
CA TYR A 138 -19.36 -2.29 -7.01
C TYR A 138 -19.45 -1.49 -5.70
N LEU A 139 -20.64 -1.44 -5.09
CA LEU A 139 -20.87 -0.70 -3.85
C LEU A 139 -20.06 -1.27 -2.67
N GLU A 140 -19.95 -2.59 -2.58
CA GLU A 140 -19.15 -3.27 -1.55
C GLU A 140 -17.64 -3.00 -1.70
N ASN A 141 -17.17 -2.67 -2.91
CA ASN A 141 -15.76 -2.51 -3.25
C ASN A 141 -15.36 -1.08 -3.64
N LEU A 142 -16.25 -0.10 -3.43
CA LEU A 142 -16.09 1.29 -3.88
C LEU A 142 -14.75 1.92 -3.44
N ILE A 143 -14.28 1.56 -2.24
CA ILE A 143 -13.04 2.08 -1.64
C ILE A 143 -11.77 1.76 -2.45
N TYR A 144 -11.82 0.77 -3.34
CA TYR A 144 -10.68 0.35 -4.16
C TYR A 144 -10.54 1.13 -5.47
N PHE A 145 -11.51 1.99 -5.81
CA PHE A 145 -11.55 2.70 -7.08
C PHE A 145 -11.32 4.20 -6.90
N ASP A 146 -10.64 4.81 -7.86
CA ASP A 146 -10.49 6.26 -7.87
C ASP A 146 -11.74 6.95 -8.43
N GLN A 147 -11.81 8.26 -8.26
CA GLN A 147 -13.00 9.04 -8.63
C GLN A 147 -13.32 8.97 -10.13
N GLU A 148 -12.30 8.86 -10.99
CA GLU A 148 -12.50 8.75 -12.43
C GLU A 148 -13.09 7.40 -12.81
N THR A 149 -12.56 6.31 -12.24
CA THR A 149 -13.09 4.96 -12.40
C THR A 149 -14.54 4.89 -11.94
N CYS A 150 -14.85 5.45 -10.77
CA CYS A 150 -16.22 5.50 -10.25
C CYS A 150 -17.16 6.25 -11.20
N ARG A 151 -16.74 7.42 -11.70
CA ARG A 151 -17.55 8.23 -12.64
C ARG A 151 -17.85 7.47 -13.94
N LEU A 152 -16.86 6.78 -14.52
CA LEU A 152 -17.04 5.98 -15.73
C LEU A 152 -18.01 4.81 -15.47
N PHE A 153 -17.83 4.12 -14.35
CA PHE A 153 -18.70 3.04 -13.95
C PHE A 153 -20.15 3.50 -13.75
N GLU A 154 -20.36 4.63 -13.06
CA GLU A 154 -21.68 5.20 -12.84
C GLU A 154 -22.37 5.60 -14.15
N ALA A 155 -21.64 6.18 -15.10
CA ALA A 155 -22.17 6.46 -16.43
C ALA A 155 -22.63 5.19 -17.16
N ILE A 156 -21.86 4.09 -17.07
CA ILE A 156 -22.24 2.80 -17.65
C ILE A 156 -23.47 2.21 -16.95
N ARG A 157 -23.48 2.24 -15.61
CA ARG A 157 -24.62 1.81 -14.79
C ARG A 157 -25.90 2.54 -15.22
N ASP A 158 -25.84 3.86 -15.28
CA ASP A 158 -26.99 4.69 -15.58
C ASP A 158 -27.48 4.43 -17.02
N SER A 159 -26.56 4.25 -17.97
CA SER A 159 -26.90 3.85 -19.34
C SER A 159 -27.67 2.51 -19.39
N TYR A 160 -27.19 1.48 -18.68
CA TYR A 160 -27.91 0.19 -18.64
C TYR A 160 -29.27 0.30 -17.95
N LYS A 161 -29.35 1.08 -16.87
CA LYS A 161 -30.60 1.29 -16.14
C LYS A 161 -31.63 1.99 -17.01
N GLU A 162 -31.25 3.08 -17.68
CA GLU A 162 -32.13 3.83 -18.57
C GLU A 162 -32.69 2.94 -19.69
N LEU A 163 -31.83 2.13 -20.31
CA LEU A 163 -32.26 1.16 -21.33
C LEU A 163 -33.25 0.13 -20.79
N TYR A 164 -32.99 -0.40 -19.59
CA TYR A 164 -33.86 -1.38 -18.96
C TYR A 164 -35.21 -0.76 -18.54
N ASP A 165 -35.20 0.46 -17.99
CA ASP A 165 -36.39 1.19 -17.61
C ASP A 165 -37.24 1.53 -18.84
N GLU A 166 -36.64 2.02 -19.92
CA GLU A 166 -37.33 2.30 -21.19
C GLU A 166 -37.98 1.03 -21.77
N PHE A 167 -37.24 -0.08 -21.75
CA PHE A 167 -37.73 -1.38 -22.21
C PHE A 167 -38.91 -1.89 -21.38
N THR A 168 -38.79 -1.89 -20.05
CA THR A 168 -39.81 -2.46 -19.16
C THR A 168 -41.08 -1.63 -19.11
N ASN A 169 -40.97 -0.30 -19.18
CA ASN A 169 -42.10 0.62 -19.27
C ASN A 169 -42.96 0.36 -20.52
N TYR A 170 -42.35 -0.02 -21.65
CA TYR A 170 -43.08 -0.25 -22.90
C TYR A 170 -43.48 -1.72 -23.16
N ASP A 171 -42.70 -2.70 -22.71
CA ASP A 171 -42.87 -4.10 -23.13
C ASP A 171 -43.52 -5.01 -22.06
N ILE A 172 -43.30 -4.75 -20.77
CA ILE A 172 -43.80 -5.63 -19.68
C ILE A 172 -45.17 -5.20 -19.16
N HIS A 173 -45.48 -3.89 -19.19
CA HIS A 173 -46.73 -3.35 -18.66
C HIS A 173 -47.86 -3.23 -19.68
N ILE A 174 -47.60 -3.46 -20.98
CA ILE A 174 -48.64 -3.52 -22.02
C ILE A 174 -49.05 -4.98 -22.25
N THR A 175 -49.64 -5.59 -21.22
CA THR A 175 -50.32 -6.90 -21.27
C THR A 175 -51.79 -6.81 -21.68
N HIS A 176 -52.24 -5.67 -22.20
CA HIS A 176 -53.62 -5.49 -22.65
C HIS A 176 -53.70 -5.04 -24.11
N ASN A 177 -54.13 -5.99 -24.96
CA ASN A 177 -54.95 -5.80 -26.16
C ASN A 177 -55.01 -4.37 -26.71
N THR A 178 -53.98 -3.96 -27.42
CA THR A 178 -54.14 -2.90 -28.42
C THR A 178 -53.49 -3.39 -29.70
N ASP A 179 -54.33 -3.92 -30.60
CA ASP A 179 -54.04 -4.15 -32.02
C ASP A 179 -53.82 -2.81 -32.77
N ASP A 180 -53.22 -1.82 -32.10
CA ASP A 180 -52.91 -0.53 -32.69
C ASP A 180 -51.52 -0.60 -33.32
N ILE A 181 -51.50 -0.42 -34.64
CA ILE A 181 -50.30 -0.40 -35.47
C ILE A 181 -49.33 0.68 -34.98
N ALA A 182 -49.83 1.80 -34.45
CA ALA A 182 -49.00 2.88 -33.92
C ALA A 182 -48.18 2.41 -32.70
N THR A 183 -48.82 1.73 -31.74
CA THR A 183 -48.17 1.14 -30.56
C THR A 183 -47.14 0.09 -30.94
N SER A 184 -47.37 -0.68 -32.00
CA SER A 184 -46.42 -1.68 -32.50
C SER A 184 -45.18 -1.04 -33.15
N GLN A 185 -45.35 0.07 -33.88
CA GLN A 185 -44.25 0.81 -34.50
C GLN A 185 -43.37 1.49 -33.46
N GLU A 186 -43.98 2.10 -32.44
CA GLU A 186 -43.26 2.77 -31.34
C GLU A 186 -42.43 1.76 -30.53
N LYS A 187 -43.00 0.60 -30.17
CA LYS A 187 -42.26 -0.49 -29.51
C LYS A 187 -41.06 -0.96 -30.32
N ARG A 188 -41.22 -1.12 -31.63
CA ARG A 188 -40.13 -1.53 -32.52
C ARG A 188 -39.04 -0.47 -32.56
N LYS A 189 -39.40 0.81 -32.61
CA LYS A 189 -38.45 1.93 -32.60
C LYS A 189 -37.62 1.93 -31.32
N ILE A 190 -38.26 1.88 -30.16
CA ILE A 190 -37.59 1.81 -28.85
C ILE A 190 -36.63 0.64 -28.80
N TRP A 191 -37.06 -0.54 -29.24
CA TRP A 191 -36.19 -1.71 -29.24
C TRP A 191 -34.96 -1.54 -30.16
N ILE A 192 -35.13 -0.95 -31.35
CA ILE A 192 -34.02 -0.62 -32.26
C ILE A 192 -33.07 0.38 -31.60
N ASP A 193 -33.61 1.40 -30.94
CA ASP A 193 -32.84 2.44 -30.26
C ASP A 193 -32.04 1.83 -29.08
N CYS A 194 -32.66 0.99 -28.26
CA CYS A 194 -31.97 0.25 -27.20
C CYS A 194 -30.85 -0.64 -27.73
N TRP A 195 -31.12 -1.40 -28.80
CA TRP A 195 -30.11 -2.23 -29.45
C TRP A 195 -28.93 -1.41 -29.99
N LYS A 196 -29.23 -0.25 -30.58
CA LYS A 196 -28.21 0.68 -31.07
C LYS A 196 -27.32 1.18 -29.94
N SER A 197 -27.89 1.55 -28.79
CA SER A 197 -27.11 2.03 -27.65
C SER A 197 -26.25 0.95 -27.02
N ILE A 198 -26.77 -0.27 -26.90
CA ILE A 198 -25.98 -1.43 -26.47
C ILE A 198 -24.77 -1.68 -27.38
N LYS A 199 -24.95 -1.52 -28.70
CA LYS A 199 -23.87 -1.79 -29.67
C LYS A 199 -22.88 -0.65 -29.89
N ASN A 200 -23.31 0.60 -29.73
CA ASN A 200 -22.51 1.74 -30.18
C ASN A 200 -22.18 2.73 -29.05
N ASP A 201 -23.09 2.92 -28.09
CA ASP A 201 -22.95 4.01 -27.11
C ASP A 201 -22.26 3.53 -25.83
N ILE A 202 -22.59 2.33 -25.37
CA ILE A 202 -22.03 1.74 -24.14
C ILE A 202 -20.60 1.20 -24.32
N PRO A 203 -20.24 0.51 -25.43
CA PRO A 203 -18.89 -0.04 -25.58
C PRO A 203 -17.77 1.00 -25.47
N PRO A 204 -17.87 2.22 -26.03
CA PRO A 204 -16.85 3.25 -25.82
C PRO A 204 -16.65 3.67 -24.36
N LEU A 205 -17.69 3.61 -23.53
CA LEU A 205 -17.57 3.85 -22.09
C LEU A 205 -16.86 2.69 -21.39
N GLN A 206 -17.18 1.45 -21.79
CA GLN A 206 -16.53 0.26 -21.28
C GLN A 206 -15.04 0.21 -21.66
N ASP A 207 -14.69 0.58 -22.90
CA ASP A 207 -13.31 0.65 -23.36
C ASP A 207 -12.49 1.62 -22.51
N LYS A 208 -13.04 2.82 -22.24
CA LYS A 208 -12.41 3.80 -21.33
C LYS A 208 -12.22 3.23 -19.92
N LEU A 209 -13.23 2.54 -19.38
CA LEU A 209 -13.13 1.91 -18.06
C LEU A 209 -12.07 0.79 -18.04
N VAL A 210 -11.95 0.01 -19.12
CA VAL A 210 -10.94 -1.03 -19.27
C VAL A 210 -9.54 -0.44 -19.35
N ASP A 211 -9.36 0.68 -20.04
CA ASP A 211 -8.08 1.39 -20.08
C ASP A 211 -7.69 1.93 -18.70
N GLU A 212 -8.65 2.46 -17.93
CA GLU A 212 -8.42 2.80 -16.52
C GLU A 212 -8.02 1.58 -15.70
N PHE A 213 -8.68 0.43 -15.86
CA PHE A 213 -8.26 -0.80 -15.19
C PHE A 213 -6.85 -1.24 -15.58
N ARG A 214 -6.47 -1.15 -16.85
CA ARG A 214 -5.11 -1.45 -17.32
C ARG A 214 -4.08 -0.52 -16.72
N ARG A 215 -4.39 0.77 -16.62
CA ARG A 215 -3.54 1.78 -15.95
C ARG A 215 -3.36 1.44 -14.47
N LEU A 216 -4.44 1.09 -13.77
CA LEU A 216 -4.40 0.71 -12.35
C LEU A 216 -3.63 -0.58 -12.08
N LEU A 217 -3.63 -1.51 -13.04
CA LEU A 217 -2.88 -2.76 -13.00
C LEU A 217 -1.43 -2.63 -13.51
N GLY A 218 -1.03 -1.44 -13.99
CA GLY A 218 0.33 -1.21 -14.50
C GLY A 218 0.61 -1.82 -15.89
N VAL A 219 -0.42 -2.10 -16.68
CA VAL A 219 -0.32 -2.66 -18.04
C VAL A 219 0.02 -1.58 -19.08
N GLN A 220 -0.44 -0.35 -18.87
CA GLN A 220 -0.11 0.81 -19.70
C GLN A 220 0.66 1.83 -18.84
N GLN A 221 1.86 2.21 -19.29
CA GLN A 221 2.70 3.28 -18.72
C GLN A 221 2.55 4.55 -19.55
#